data_AF-A0A258JQE8-F1
#
_entry.id   AF-A0A258JQE8-F1
#
_cell.length_a   1.000
_cell.length_b   1.000
_cell.length_c   1.000
_cell.angle_alpha   90.00
_cell.angle_beta   90.00
_cell.angle_gamma   90.00
#
_symmetry.space_group_name_H-M   'P 1'
#
loop_
_entity.id
_entity.type
_entity.pdbx_description
1 polymer ?
#
loop_
_entity_poly.entity_id
_entity_poly.type
_entity_poly.pdbx_seq_one_letter_code
_entity_poly.pdbx_strand_id
1 'polypeptide(L)'
;MKIIKDVTALEAIGTDSVRAVSYTTASGATGRFEVDLLLLHQGVTPNVNLANAAGIPLVWDEEQACFRPDVGPDGASPVAGIFVAGDGAGIGGALGAAERGRLAALKAIAALKPSSPVLGEAPQVRATLARALRGRAFLDRLYRPADAFRRPAPDTIVCRCEEVTARQITDAASLGCSGPNQLKSFLRTGMGPCQGRMCGLTVSELIADARGVSPAEIGYYRLRAPVKPITVAELASLPRDDSAMKSVERG
;
A
#
# COMPACT_ATOMS: atom_id res chain seq x y z
N MET A 1 14.26 23.72 17.41
CA MET A 1 14.17 22.68 16.36
C MET A 1 14.44 23.35 15.02
N LYS A 2 15.44 22.89 14.25
CA LYS A 2 15.73 23.43 12.92
C LYS A 2 14.80 22.74 11.92
N ILE A 3 13.99 23.52 11.20
CA ILE A 3 13.06 23.00 10.19
C ILE A 3 13.54 23.51 8.82
N ILE A 4 13.85 22.58 7.92
CA ILE A 4 14.11 22.89 6.51
C ILE A 4 12.83 22.55 5.75
N LYS A 5 12.28 23.54 5.04
CA LYS A 5 11.07 23.39 4.21
C LYS A 5 11.46 23.22 2.75
N ASP A 6 10.49 22.75 1.96
CA ASP A 6 10.58 22.68 0.49
C ASP A 6 11.80 21.89 -0.01
N VAL A 7 12.16 20.81 0.71
CA VAL A 7 13.22 19.88 0.29
C VAL A 7 12.74 19.06 -0.90
N THR A 8 13.51 19.08 -1.99
CA THR A 8 13.21 18.41 -3.26
C THR A 8 14.14 17.23 -3.54
N ALA A 9 15.31 17.19 -2.92
CA ALA A 9 16.21 16.04 -2.97
C ALA A 9 16.81 15.79 -1.58
N LEU A 10 17.02 14.51 -1.27
CA LEU A 10 17.56 14.04 0.00
C LEU A 10 18.49 12.86 -0.28
N GLU A 11 19.68 12.87 0.31
CA GLU A 11 20.64 11.77 0.19
C GLU A 11 21.14 11.39 1.58
N ALA A 12 21.09 10.09 1.89
CA ALA A 12 21.72 9.52 3.06
C ALA A 12 23.17 9.15 2.72
N ILE A 13 24.13 9.68 3.46
CA ILE A 13 25.56 9.53 3.19
C ILE A 13 26.18 8.62 4.26
N GLY A 14 26.88 7.58 3.81
CA GLY A 14 27.62 6.65 4.65
C GLY A 14 27.86 5.33 3.93
N THR A 15 28.72 4.47 4.50
CA THR A 15 29.07 3.17 3.92
C THR A 15 28.31 2.05 4.64
N ASP A 16 28.61 1.83 5.92
CA ASP A 16 27.94 0.79 6.74
C ASP A 16 26.72 1.31 7.49
N SER A 17 26.68 2.62 7.75
CA SER A 17 25.61 3.31 8.46
C SER A 17 25.50 4.74 7.97
N VAL A 18 24.34 5.38 8.16
CA VAL A 18 24.22 6.82 7.90
C VAL A 18 25.17 7.59 8.82
N ARG A 19 25.87 8.56 8.24
CA ARG A 19 26.78 9.49 8.93
C ARG A 19 26.39 10.94 8.68
N ALA A 20 25.78 11.20 7.53
CA ALA A 20 25.25 12.50 7.22
C ALA A 20 24.01 12.39 6.33
N VAL A 21 23.26 13.47 6.27
CA VAL A 21 22.21 13.69 5.28
C VAL A 21 22.53 14.96 4.52
N SER A 22 22.45 14.91 3.19
CA SER A 22 22.45 16.11 2.34
C SER A 22 21.05 16.36 1.81
N TYR A 23 20.75 17.63 1.54
CA TYR A 23 19.46 18.01 0.97
C TYR A 23 19.63 19.16 -0.03
N THR A 24 18.66 19.26 -0.93
CA THR A 24 18.46 20.39 -1.84
C THR A 24 17.03 20.90 -1.67
N THR A 25 16.84 22.21 -1.59
CA THR A 25 15.52 22.84 -1.55
C THR A 25 15.04 23.22 -2.95
N ALA A 26 13.75 23.56 -3.08
CA ALA A 26 13.17 24.05 -4.33
C ALA A 26 13.84 25.34 -4.86
N SER A 27 14.46 26.15 -3.98
CA SER A 27 15.24 27.33 -4.38
C SER A 27 16.65 26.99 -4.86
N GLY A 28 17.05 25.71 -4.84
CA GLY A 28 18.40 25.25 -5.16
C GLY A 28 19.39 25.36 -4.00
N ALA A 29 18.96 25.80 -2.82
CA ALA A 29 19.83 25.86 -1.66
C ALA A 29 20.16 24.44 -1.18
N THR A 30 21.45 24.18 -0.92
CA THR A 30 21.92 22.89 -0.43
C THR A 30 22.35 22.97 1.02
N GLY A 31 22.33 21.83 1.71
CA GLY A 31 22.85 21.73 3.06
C GLY A 31 23.20 20.30 3.44
N ARG A 32 23.95 20.17 4.54
CA ARG A 32 24.39 18.90 5.09
C ARG A 32 24.30 18.91 6.60
N PHE A 33 23.89 17.78 7.17
CA PHE A 33 23.90 17.55 8.62
C PHE A 33 24.61 16.24 8.91
N GLU A 34 25.52 16.23 9.88
CA GLU A 34 26.01 14.98 10.47
C GLU A 34 24.90 14.39 11.34
N VAL A 35 24.55 13.12 11.08
CA VAL A 35 23.50 12.38 11.78
C VAL A 35 23.87 10.90 11.84
N ASP A 36 23.44 10.22 12.90
CA ASP A 36 23.58 8.77 13.09
C ASP A 36 22.25 8.02 12.85
N LEU A 37 21.14 8.75 12.73
CA LEU A 37 19.81 8.21 12.47
C LEU A 37 19.03 9.09 11.48
N LEU A 38 18.42 8.45 10.47
CA LEU A 38 17.50 9.06 9.53
C LEU A 38 16.12 8.40 9.66
N LEU A 39 15.11 9.19 10.01
CA LEU A 39 13.72 8.76 10.05
C LEU A 39 12.96 9.39 8.88
N LEU A 40 12.37 8.54 8.03
CA LEU A 40 11.63 8.97 6.84
C LEU A 40 10.14 8.74 7.04
N HIS A 41 9.34 9.75 6.71
CA HIS A 41 7.89 9.63 6.61
C HIS A 41 7.43 10.27 5.30
N GLN A 42 6.97 9.42 4.38
CA GLN A 42 6.49 9.83 3.06
C GLN A 42 5.03 9.40 2.88
N GLY A 43 4.19 9.79 3.84
CA GLY A 43 2.80 9.37 3.88
C GLY A 43 2.59 7.95 4.40
N VAL A 44 1.34 7.50 4.30
CA VAL A 44 0.85 6.17 4.67
C VAL A 44 -0.05 5.68 3.55
N THR A 45 -0.04 4.38 3.30
CA THR A 45 -0.87 3.76 2.26
C THR A 45 -1.55 2.51 2.79
N PRO A 46 -2.72 2.12 2.26
CA PRO A 46 -3.40 0.92 2.69
C PRO A 46 -2.53 -0.32 2.46
N ASN A 47 -2.49 -1.22 3.45
CA ASN A 47 -1.86 -2.52 3.25
C ASN A 47 -2.82 -3.42 2.46
N VAL A 48 -2.66 -3.40 1.14
CA VAL A 48 -3.54 -4.10 0.19
C VAL A 48 -3.27 -5.61 0.09
N ASN A 49 -2.23 -6.14 0.74
CA ASN A 49 -1.75 -7.49 0.44
C ASN A 49 -2.78 -8.59 0.73
N LEU A 50 -3.49 -8.51 1.86
CA LEU A 50 -4.52 -9.48 2.21
C LEU A 50 -5.73 -9.37 1.28
N ALA A 51 -6.20 -8.15 1.03
CA ALA A 51 -7.33 -7.92 0.12
C ALA A 51 -7.02 -8.45 -1.30
N ASN A 52 -5.84 -8.13 -1.83
CA ASN A 52 -5.39 -8.59 -3.13
C ASN A 52 -5.27 -10.13 -3.20
N ALA A 53 -4.66 -10.76 -2.18
CA ALA A 53 -4.53 -12.22 -2.13
C ALA A 53 -5.88 -12.94 -1.95
N ALA A 54 -6.86 -12.27 -1.33
CA ALA A 54 -8.25 -12.73 -1.21
C ALA A 54 -9.06 -12.53 -2.51
N GLY A 55 -8.47 -11.94 -3.55
CA GLY A 55 -9.12 -11.73 -4.84
C GLY A 55 -9.93 -10.43 -4.94
N ILE A 56 -9.83 -9.53 -3.95
CA ILE A 56 -10.48 -8.22 -4.02
C ILE A 56 -9.72 -7.35 -5.04
N PRO A 57 -10.40 -6.78 -6.05
CA PRO A 57 -9.78 -5.85 -6.99
C PRO A 57 -9.16 -4.66 -6.28
N LEU A 58 -8.08 -4.11 -6.84
CA LEU A 58 -7.49 -2.87 -6.36
C LEU A 58 -7.77 -1.76 -7.35
N VAL A 59 -8.09 -0.58 -6.82
CA VAL A 59 -8.27 0.64 -7.59
C VAL A 59 -7.21 1.66 -7.21
N TRP A 60 -6.79 2.46 -8.18
CA TRP A 60 -5.88 3.58 -7.95
C TRP A 60 -6.65 4.76 -7.34
N ASP A 61 -6.15 5.29 -6.25
CA ASP A 61 -6.65 6.49 -5.60
C ASP A 61 -5.72 7.66 -5.95
N GLU A 62 -6.18 8.57 -6.81
CA GLU A 62 -5.38 9.70 -7.29
C GLU A 62 -5.02 10.71 -6.19
N GLU A 63 -5.89 10.85 -5.19
CA GLU A 63 -5.72 11.83 -4.12
C GLU A 63 -4.66 11.37 -3.12
N GLN A 64 -4.71 10.10 -2.72
CA GLN A 64 -3.71 9.48 -1.84
C GLN A 64 -2.50 8.92 -2.60
N ALA A 65 -2.56 8.88 -3.94
CA ALA A 65 -1.54 8.34 -4.82
C ALA A 65 -1.12 6.91 -4.46
N CYS A 66 -2.10 6.04 -4.26
CA CYS A 66 -1.87 4.66 -3.85
C CYS A 66 -2.97 3.73 -4.34
N PHE A 67 -2.72 2.43 -4.27
CA PHE A 67 -3.78 1.44 -4.47
C PHE A 67 -4.57 1.23 -3.18
N ARG A 68 -5.89 1.06 -3.32
CA ARG A 68 -6.78 0.61 -2.25
C ARG A 68 -7.70 -0.50 -2.76
N PRO A 69 -8.27 -1.34 -1.87
CA PRO A 69 -9.27 -2.32 -2.26
C PRO A 69 -10.52 -1.63 -2.82
N ASP A 70 -11.11 -2.22 -3.84
CA ASP A 70 -12.41 -1.82 -4.37
C ASP A 70 -13.52 -2.35 -3.46
N VAL A 71 -14.00 -1.50 -2.56
CA VAL A 71 -15.02 -1.83 -1.57
C VAL A 71 -16.08 -0.74 -1.48
N GLY A 72 -17.29 -1.16 -1.14
CA GLY A 72 -18.42 -0.25 -0.91
C GLY A 72 -18.22 0.65 0.32
N PRO A 73 -19.08 1.66 0.51
CA PRO A 73 -19.00 2.59 1.64
C PRO A 73 -19.20 1.93 3.01
N ASP A 74 -19.75 0.72 3.03
CA ASP A 74 -19.92 -0.14 4.22
C ASP A 74 -18.80 -1.17 4.38
N GLY A 75 -17.76 -1.13 3.55
CA GLY A 75 -16.64 -2.06 3.57
C GLY A 75 -16.91 -3.40 2.88
N ALA A 76 -18.06 -3.59 2.25
CA ALA A 76 -18.35 -4.79 1.46
C ALA A 76 -17.43 -4.89 0.24
N SER A 77 -16.79 -6.04 0.06
CA SER A 77 -16.00 -6.33 -1.14
C SER A 77 -16.81 -7.12 -2.18
N PRO A 78 -16.36 -7.17 -3.44
CA PRO A 78 -16.92 -8.06 -4.45
C PRO A 78 -16.79 -9.55 -4.14
N VAL A 79 -15.90 -9.93 -3.21
CA VAL A 79 -15.74 -11.32 -2.77
C VAL A 79 -16.71 -11.59 -1.64
N ALA A 80 -17.69 -12.47 -1.90
CA ALA A 80 -18.74 -12.80 -0.95
C ALA A 80 -18.18 -13.22 0.41
N GLY A 81 -18.74 -12.66 1.48
CA GLY A 81 -18.30 -12.94 2.85
C GLY A 81 -17.02 -12.20 3.29
N ILE A 82 -16.37 -11.42 2.42
CA ILE A 82 -15.18 -10.65 2.77
C ILE A 82 -15.51 -9.16 2.84
N PHE A 83 -15.18 -8.56 3.99
CA PHE A 83 -15.33 -7.14 4.28
C PHE A 83 -13.97 -6.54 4.62
N VAL A 84 -13.74 -5.28 4.24
CA VAL A 84 -12.52 -4.53 4.55
C VAL A 84 -12.85 -3.40 5.51
N ALA A 85 -12.14 -3.37 6.63
CA ALA A 85 -12.34 -2.41 7.71
C ALA A 85 -11.13 -1.48 7.86
N GLY A 86 -11.37 -0.32 8.49
CA GLY A 86 -10.31 0.62 8.86
C GLY A 86 -9.60 1.25 7.68
N ASP A 87 -8.36 1.67 7.91
CA ASP A 87 -7.49 2.26 6.89
C ASP A 87 -7.04 1.25 5.81
N GLY A 88 -7.31 -0.05 6.01
CA GLY A 88 -7.15 -1.07 4.97
C GLY A 88 -8.07 -0.88 3.77
N ALA A 89 -9.20 -0.18 3.94
CA ALA A 89 -10.11 0.20 2.86
C ALA A 89 -9.73 1.53 2.16
N GLY A 90 -8.70 2.23 2.66
CA GLY A 90 -8.32 3.59 2.27
C GLY A 90 -8.04 4.44 3.50
N ILE A 91 -7.01 5.31 3.46
CA ILE A 91 -6.57 6.07 4.63
C ILE A 91 -7.61 7.12 5.01
N GLY A 92 -8.25 6.93 6.17
CA GLY A 92 -9.17 7.88 6.79
C GLY A 92 -8.63 8.45 8.11
N GLY A 93 -7.55 7.89 8.66
CA GLY A 93 -7.04 8.22 9.98
C GLY A 93 -7.80 7.51 11.09
N ALA A 94 -7.24 7.48 12.30
CA ALA A 94 -7.69 6.60 13.39
C ALA A 94 -9.20 6.66 13.69
N LEU A 95 -9.78 7.87 13.76
CA LEU A 95 -11.21 8.03 14.02
C LEU A 95 -12.08 7.51 12.87
N GLY A 96 -11.69 7.82 11.62
CA GLY A 96 -12.38 7.29 10.44
C GLY A 96 -12.25 5.78 10.33
N ALA A 97 -11.07 5.24 10.65
CA ALA A 97 -10.80 3.81 10.63
C ALA A 97 -11.70 3.04 11.61
N ALA A 98 -11.90 3.58 12.82
CA ALA A 98 -12.79 2.99 13.81
C ALA A 98 -14.24 2.90 13.28
N GLU A 99 -14.77 3.99 12.70
CA GLU A 99 -16.14 3.99 12.17
C GLU A 99 -16.29 3.12 10.91
N ARG A 100 -15.29 3.07 10.03
CA ARG A 100 -15.28 2.12 8.90
C ARG A 100 -15.33 0.67 9.40
N GLY A 101 -14.62 0.36 10.49
CA GLY A 101 -14.71 -0.95 11.14
C GLY A 101 -16.10 -1.26 11.67
N ARG A 102 -16.78 -0.29 12.29
CA ARG A 102 -18.17 -0.45 12.72
C ARG A 102 -19.11 -0.69 11.54
N LEU A 103 -18.99 0.04 10.44
CA LEU A 103 -19.82 -0.18 9.25
C LEU A 103 -19.60 -1.56 8.63
N ALA A 104 -18.35 -2.00 8.50
CA ALA A 104 -18.02 -3.34 8.01
C ALA A 104 -18.64 -4.44 8.91
N ALA A 105 -18.56 -4.26 10.24
CA ALA A 105 -19.18 -5.16 11.19
C ALA A 105 -20.72 -5.18 11.07
N LEU A 106 -21.36 -4.02 10.98
CA LEU A 106 -22.82 -3.94 10.79
C LEU A 106 -23.25 -4.62 9.48
N LYS A 107 -22.46 -4.48 8.42
CA LYS A 107 -22.74 -5.14 7.14
C LYS A 107 -22.61 -6.66 7.25
N ALA A 108 -21.57 -7.16 7.92
CA ALA A 108 -21.41 -8.59 8.18
C ALA A 108 -22.56 -9.14 9.06
N ILE A 109 -22.98 -8.39 10.09
CA ILE A 109 -24.12 -8.73 10.94
C ILE A 109 -25.41 -8.77 10.12
N ALA A 110 -25.63 -7.81 9.21
CA ALA A 110 -26.83 -7.81 8.37
C ALA A 110 -26.92 -9.07 7.50
N ALA A 111 -25.78 -9.60 7.04
CA ALA A 111 -25.73 -10.83 6.26
C ALA A 111 -26.00 -12.09 7.11
N LEU A 112 -25.52 -12.12 8.35
CA LEU A 112 -25.62 -13.30 9.23
C LEU A 112 -26.88 -13.31 10.12
N LYS A 113 -27.35 -12.13 10.53
CA LYS A 113 -28.46 -11.90 11.47
C LYS A 113 -29.26 -10.66 11.05
N PRO A 114 -30.08 -10.74 9.99
CA PRO A 114 -30.80 -9.58 9.42
C PRO A 114 -31.76 -8.88 10.39
N SER A 115 -32.26 -9.58 11.41
CA SER A 115 -33.17 -9.02 12.42
C SER A 115 -32.47 -8.42 13.64
N SER A 116 -31.13 -8.31 13.60
CA SER A 116 -30.37 -7.79 14.75
C SER A 116 -30.68 -6.30 15.00
N PRO A 117 -31.03 -5.89 16.22
CA PRO A 117 -31.39 -4.50 16.53
C PRO A 117 -30.21 -3.52 16.35
N VAL A 118 -28.96 -4.00 16.47
CA VAL A 118 -27.73 -3.21 16.28
C VAL A 118 -27.64 -2.60 14.88
N LEU A 119 -28.34 -3.16 13.89
CA LEU A 119 -28.38 -2.63 12.52
C LEU A 119 -28.99 -1.22 12.47
N GLY A 120 -29.81 -0.86 13.46
CA GLY A 120 -30.34 0.50 13.63
C GLY A 120 -29.27 1.57 13.91
N GLU A 121 -28.05 1.18 14.30
CA GLU A 121 -26.94 2.12 14.56
C GLU A 121 -26.28 2.65 13.28
N ALA A 122 -26.49 2.01 12.13
CA ALA A 122 -25.78 2.32 10.89
C ALA A 122 -25.86 3.79 10.44
N PRO A 123 -27.00 4.51 10.55
CA PRO A 123 -27.07 5.93 10.24
C PRO A 123 -26.17 6.80 11.12
N GLN A 124 -26.11 6.50 12.43
CA GLN A 124 -25.29 7.25 13.39
C GLN A 124 -23.80 7.01 13.16
N VAL A 125 -23.41 5.77 12.86
CA VAL A 125 -22.03 5.42 12.50
C VAL A 125 -21.61 6.16 11.22
N ARG A 126 -22.48 6.19 10.18
CA ARG A 126 -22.22 6.95 8.94
C ARG A 126 -22.05 8.44 9.20
N ALA A 127 -22.88 9.04 10.04
CA ALA A 127 -22.77 10.46 10.39
C ALA A 127 -21.45 10.77 11.13
N THR A 128 -21.02 9.87 12.02
CA THR A 128 -19.76 10.00 12.75
C THR A 128 -18.56 9.84 11.83
N LEU A 129 -18.59 8.86 10.92
CA LEU A 129 -17.56 8.69 9.88
C LEU A 129 -17.45 9.93 9.01
N ALA A 130 -18.59 10.45 8.52
CA ALA A 130 -18.60 11.65 7.69
C ALA A 130 -17.98 12.86 8.41
N ARG A 131 -18.19 12.98 9.73
CA ARG A 131 -17.54 14.01 10.56
C ARG A 131 -16.04 13.79 10.69
N ALA A 132 -15.60 12.56 10.95
CA ALA A 132 -14.19 12.19 11.09
C ALA A 132 -13.39 12.41 9.80
N LEU A 133 -14.04 12.26 8.63
CA LEU A 133 -13.40 12.47 7.32
C LEU A 133 -13.45 13.93 6.83
N ARG A 134 -14.07 14.86 7.58
CA ARG A 134 -14.10 16.28 7.17
C ARG A 134 -12.68 16.82 7.06
N GLY A 135 -12.37 17.42 5.91
CA GLY A 135 -11.05 17.99 5.63
C GLY A 135 -9.97 16.98 5.23
N ARG A 136 -10.28 15.67 5.15
CA ARG A 136 -9.34 14.63 4.73
C ARG A 136 -8.75 14.91 3.35
N ALA A 137 -9.60 15.23 2.36
CA ALA A 137 -9.18 15.60 1.01
C ALA A 137 -8.16 16.76 0.99
N PHE A 138 -8.41 17.81 1.79
CA PHE A 138 -7.45 18.92 1.93
C PHE A 138 -6.11 18.44 2.51
N LEU A 139 -6.13 17.61 3.55
CA LEU A 139 -4.91 17.07 4.15
C LEU A 139 -4.16 16.14 3.21
N ASP A 140 -4.86 15.27 2.47
CA ASP A 140 -4.25 14.42 1.44
C ASP A 140 -3.57 15.25 0.37
N ARG A 141 -4.23 16.31 -0.12
CA ARG A 141 -3.65 17.18 -1.12
C ARG A 141 -2.46 17.99 -0.60
N LEU A 142 -2.55 18.50 0.62
CA LEU A 142 -1.52 19.34 1.25
C LEU A 142 -0.27 18.54 1.61
N TYR A 143 -0.45 17.32 2.12
CA TYR A 143 0.64 16.44 2.58
C TYR A 143 0.97 15.30 1.61
N ARG A 144 0.46 15.36 0.37
CA ARG A 144 0.81 14.38 -0.67
C ARG A 144 2.33 14.35 -0.83
N PRO A 145 2.97 13.17 -0.72
CA PRO A 145 4.42 13.08 -0.93
C PRO A 145 4.79 13.56 -2.34
N ALA A 146 5.82 14.39 -2.42
CA ALA A 146 6.28 14.93 -3.69
C ALA A 146 6.71 13.82 -4.65
N ASP A 147 6.47 14.05 -5.93
CA ASP A 147 6.74 13.08 -7.00
C ASP A 147 8.18 12.57 -7.00
N ALA A 148 9.16 13.44 -6.76
CA ALA A 148 10.57 13.08 -6.68
C ALA A 148 10.90 12.04 -5.57
N PHE A 149 10.05 11.95 -4.53
CA PHE A 149 10.21 10.95 -3.47
C PHE A 149 9.41 9.66 -3.73
N ARG A 150 8.37 9.73 -4.57
CA ARG A 150 7.58 8.56 -4.98
C ARG A 150 8.19 7.84 -6.19
N ARG A 151 8.82 8.62 -7.08
CA ARG A 151 9.59 8.19 -8.26
C ARG A 151 11.04 8.65 -8.06
N PRO A 152 11.82 7.86 -7.30
CA PRO A 152 13.14 8.29 -6.83
C PRO A 152 14.18 8.31 -7.96
N ALA A 153 15.35 8.88 -7.66
CA ALA A 153 16.46 8.96 -8.61
C ALA A 153 16.89 7.57 -9.12
N PRO A 154 17.42 7.47 -10.36
CA PRO A 154 17.67 6.19 -11.03
C PRO A 154 18.48 5.17 -10.22
N ASP A 155 19.49 5.61 -9.48
CA ASP A 155 20.39 4.71 -8.75
C ASP A 155 19.84 4.32 -7.36
N THR A 156 18.64 4.81 -7.00
CA THR A 156 17.98 4.48 -5.73
C THR A 156 17.48 3.04 -5.76
N ILE A 157 17.80 2.26 -4.73
CA ILE A 157 17.25 0.91 -4.53
C ILE A 157 15.76 1.02 -4.21
N VAL A 158 14.93 0.45 -5.09
CA VAL A 158 13.47 0.39 -4.94
C VAL A 158 13.06 -0.93 -4.27
N CYS A 159 13.64 -2.06 -4.69
CA CYS A 159 13.37 -3.36 -4.08
C CYS A 159 14.56 -3.82 -3.25
N ARG A 160 14.56 -3.48 -1.96
CA ARG A 160 15.63 -3.90 -1.02
C ARG A 160 15.85 -5.42 -0.96
N CYS A 161 14.80 -6.22 -1.15
CA CYS A 161 14.94 -7.68 -1.04
C CYS A 161 15.70 -8.32 -2.20
N GLU A 162 15.68 -7.70 -3.37
CA GLU A 162 16.31 -8.22 -4.59
C GLU A 162 17.33 -7.21 -5.16
N GLU A 163 17.64 -6.17 -4.37
CA GLU A 163 18.61 -5.11 -4.69
C GLU A 163 18.40 -4.40 -6.03
N VAL A 164 17.13 -4.23 -6.43
CA VAL A 164 16.76 -3.63 -7.72
C VAL A 164 16.63 -2.11 -7.61
N THR A 165 17.30 -1.38 -8.52
CA THR A 165 17.26 0.08 -8.61
C THR A 165 16.07 0.61 -9.43
N ALA A 166 15.76 1.90 -9.28
CA ALA A 166 14.73 2.57 -10.08
C ALA A 166 15.06 2.50 -11.58
N ARG A 167 16.34 2.68 -11.96
CA ARG A 167 16.83 2.58 -13.33
C ARG A 167 16.52 1.23 -13.97
N GLN A 168 16.81 0.14 -13.29
CA GLN A 168 16.56 -1.20 -13.82
C GLN A 168 15.07 -1.42 -14.11
N ILE A 169 14.19 -0.88 -13.27
CA ILE A 169 12.74 -0.94 -13.45
C ILE A 169 12.31 -0.15 -14.69
N THR A 170 12.78 1.10 -14.82
CA THR A 170 12.43 1.95 -15.96
C THR A 170 12.99 1.41 -17.27
N ASP A 171 14.22 0.90 -17.28
CA ASP A 171 14.84 0.30 -18.47
C ASP A 171 14.05 -0.92 -18.95
N ALA A 172 13.64 -1.80 -18.02
CA ALA A 172 12.79 -2.94 -18.35
C ALA A 172 11.41 -2.51 -18.88
N ALA A 173 10.82 -1.44 -18.33
CA ALA A 173 9.57 -0.87 -18.84
C ALA A 173 9.73 -0.33 -20.27
N SER A 174 10.83 0.36 -20.57
CA SER A 174 11.15 0.84 -21.92
C SER A 174 11.36 -0.29 -22.94
N LEU A 175 11.78 -1.47 -22.50
CA LEU A 175 11.88 -2.69 -23.33
C LEU A 175 10.52 -3.40 -23.54
N GLY A 176 9.41 -2.82 -23.09
CA GLY A 176 8.06 -3.36 -23.28
C GLY A 176 7.54 -4.18 -22.10
N CYS A 177 8.18 -4.13 -20.93
CA CYS A 177 7.60 -4.71 -19.72
C CYS A 177 6.32 -3.95 -19.32
N SER A 178 5.18 -4.63 -19.44
CA SER A 178 3.85 -4.04 -19.30
C SER A 178 3.41 -3.80 -17.87
N GLY A 179 3.96 -4.52 -16.89
CA GLY A 179 3.53 -4.35 -15.51
C GLY A 179 4.29 -5.19 -14.48
N PRO A 180 3.92 -5.06 -13.19
CA PRO A 180 4.71 -5.61 -12.09
C PRO A 180 4.86 -7.14 -12.13
N ASN A 181 3.84 -7.86 -12.62
CA ASN A 181 3.91 -9.33 -12.70
C ASN A 181 4.86 -9.83 -13.79
N GLN A 182 5.02 -9.09 -14.90
CA GLN A 182 6.01 -9.42 -15.93
C GLN A 182 7.41 -9.02 -15.46
N LEU A 183 7.53 -7.87 -14.78
CA LEU A 183 8.80 -7.38 -14.24
C LEU A 183 9.44 -8.38 -13.26
N LYS A 184 8.62 -9.10 -12.48
CA LYS A 184 9.09 -10.20 -11.61
C LYS A 184 9.94 -11.23 -12.36
N SER A 185 9.60 -11.56 -13.60
CA SER A 185 10.35 -12.55 -14.38
C SER A 185 11.73 -12.05 -14.79
N PHE A 186 11.91 -10.73 -14.92
CA PHE A 186 13.17 -10.11 -15.35
C PHE A 186 14.07 -9.75 -14.18
N LEU A 187 13.50 -9.11 -13.15
CA LEU A 187 14.25 -8.48 -12.06
C LEU A 187 13.90 -9.05 -10.68
N ARG A 188 12.97 -10.01 -10.61
CA ARG A 188 12.49 -10.62 -9.36
C ARG A 188 11.83 -9.64 -8.39
N THR A 189 11.59 -8.40 -8.80
CA THR A 189 11.02 -7.33 -7.97
C THR A 189 9.71 -7.76 -7.34
N GLY A 190 9.67 -7.78 -6.00
CA GLY A 190 8.51 -8.24 -5.23
C GLY A 190 8.47 -9.74 -4.92
N MET A 191 9.51 -10.52 -5.25
CA MET A 191 9.64 -11.95 -4.91
C MET A 191 10.29 -12.21 -3.55
N GLY A 192 10.95 -11.22 -2.95
CA GLY A 192 11.53 -11.34 -1.63
C GLY A 192 10.51 -11.57 -0.50
N PRO A 193 10.97 -11.73 0.76
CA PRO A 193 10.09 -12.04 1.90
C PRO A 193 9.04 -10.96 2.19
N CYS A 194 9.26 -9.72 1.71
CA CYS A 194 8.26 -8.67 1.83
C CYS A 194 7.05 -8.85 0.89
N GLN A 195 7.18 -9.68 -0.17
CA GLN A 195 6.16 -9.94 -1.18
C GLN A 195 5.59 -8.66 -1.80
N GLY A 196 6.48 -7.76 -2.23
CA GLY A 196 6.11 -6.49 -2.87
C GLY A 196 5.57 -5.41 -1.94
N ARG A 197 5.45 -5.65 -0.63
CA ARG A 197 4.89 -4.69 0.34
C ARG A 197 5.61 -3.35 0.38
N MET A 198 6.94 -3.36 0.23
CA MET A 198 7.75 -2.15 0.30
C MET A 198 7.88 -1.47 -1.06
N CYS A 199 8.07 -2.24 -2.12
CA CYS A 199 8.42 -1.72 -3.44
C CYS A 199 7.24 -1.59 -4.41
N GLY A 200 6.12 -2.28 -4.17
CA GLY A 200 5.10 -2.47 -5.20
C GLY A 200 4.44 -1.20 -5.68
N LEU A 201 4.22 -0.22 -4.80
CA LEU A 201 3.66 1.07 -5.19
C LEU A 201 4.63 1.82 -6.12
N THR A 202 5.89 1.99 -5.68
CA THR A 202 6.95 2.63 -6.47
C THR A 202 7.20 1.91 -7.78
N VAL A 203 7.19 0.58 -7.81
CA VAL A 203 7.34 -0.21 -9.04
C VAL A 203 6.23 0.12 -10.04
N SER A 204 4.96 0.10 -9.61
CA SER A 204 3.85 0.44 -10.48
C SER A 204 3.93 1.88 -10.99
N GLU A 205 4.31 2.84 -10.13
CA GLU A 205 4.48 4.23 -10.53
C GLU A 205 5.63 4.45 -11.53
N LEU A 206 6.78 3.78 -11.33
CA LEU A 206 7.93 3.89 -12.25
C LEU A 206 7.61 3.28 -13.62
N ILE A 207 6.90 2.16 -13.67
CA ILE A 207 6.45 1.58 -14.95
C ILE A 207 5.45 2.53 -15.63
N ALA A 208 4.52 3.11 -14.86
CA ALA A 208 3.51 4.03 -15.38
C ALA A 208 4.17 5.27 -16.00
N ASP A 209 5.11 5.88 -15.28
CA ASP A 209 5.90 7.05 -15.71
C ASP A 209 6.70 6.74 -16.98
N ALA A 210 7.44 5.62 -17.00
CA ALA A 210 8.22 5.21 -18.17
C ALA A 210 7.37 4.90 -19.41
N ARG A 211 6.12 4.48 -19.22
CA ARG A 211 5.18 4.16 -20.31
C ARG A 211 4.25 5.32 -20.68
N GLY A 212 4.23 6.41 -19.92
CA GLY A 212 3.33 7.54 -20.13
C GLY A 212 1.85 7.20 -19.91
N VAL A 213 1.53 6.29 -18.99
CA VAL A 213 0.15 5.86 -18.67
C VAL A 213 -0.13 6.04 -17.17
N SER A 214 -1.39 5.87 -16.76
CA SER A 214 -1.74 5.95 -15.34
C SER A 214 -1.28 4.71 -14.56
N PRO A 215 -0.98 4.82 -13.24
CA PRO A 215 -0.75 3.64 -12.40
C PRO A 215 -1.96 2.69 -12.36
N ALA A 216 -3.17 3.20 -12.57
CA ALA A 216 -4.39 2.39 -12.68
C ALA A 216 -4.30 1.37 -13.82
N GLU A 217 -3.76 1.76 -14.98
CA GLU A 217 -3.57 0.90 -16.16
C GLU A 217 -2.46 -0.14 -15.95
N ILE A 218 -1.43 0.20 -15.17
CA ILE A 218 -0.36 -0.74 -14.81
C ILE A 218 -0.83 -1.79 -13.81
N GLY A 219 -1.68 -1.37 -12.87
CA GLY A 219 -2.16 -2.19 -11.78
C GLY A 219 -1.05 -2.55 -10.78
N TYR A 220 -1.30 -3.59 -9.99
CA TYR A 220 -0.42 -4.04 -8.92
C TYR A 220 0.04 -5.50 -9.13
N TYR A 221 0.90 -5.99 -8.23
CA TYR A 221 1.20 -7.41 -8.17
C TYR A 221 -0.04 -8.26 -7.93
N ARG A 222 -0.04 -9.47 -8.50
CA ARG A 222 -0.94 -10.55 -8.10
C ARG A 222 -0.32 -11.28 -6.91
N LEU A 223 -0.85 -11.05 -5.72
CA LEU A 223 -0.39 -11.65 -4.48
C LEU A 223 -1.10 -12.99 -4.23
N ARG A 224 -0.43 -13.89 -3.53
CA ARG A 224 -0.90 -15.24 -3.25
C ARG A 224 -0.72 -15.56 -1.77
N ALA A 225 -1.49 -16.53 -1.28
CA ALA A 225 -1.23 -17.12 0.01
C ALA A 225 0.08 -17.93 -0.04
N PRO A 226 0.87 -17.96 1.06
CA PRO A 226 0.67 -17.19 2.30
C PRO A 226 1.14 -15.73 2.14
N VAL A 227 0.36 -14.77 2.63
CA VAL A 227 0.65 -13.32 2.50
C VAL A 227 1.86 -12.88 3.34
N LYS A 228 2.12 -13.63 4.40
CA LYS A 228 3.32 -13.52 5.24
C LYS A 228 4.02 -14.87 5.21
N PRO A 229 5.36 -14.90 5.18
CA PRO A 229 6.09 -16.15 5.30
C PRO A 229 5.67 -16.90 6.56
N ILE A 230 5.41 -18.19 6.40
CA ILE A 230 5.24 -19.16 7.48
C ILE A 230 6.28 -20.24 7.27
N THR A 231 6.72 -20.87 8.35
CA THR A 231 7.62 -22.01 8.28
C THR A 231 6.88 -23.24 7.75
N VAL A 232 7.62 -24.16 7.13
CA VAL A 232 7.06 -25.44 6.71
C VAL A 232 6.56 -26.24 7.92
N ALA A 233 7.23 -26.11 9.07
CA ALA A 233 6.82 -26.77 10.32
C ALA A 233 5.45 -26.26 10.82
N GLU A 234 5.22 -24.94 10.82
CA GLU A 234 3.91 -24.37 11.16
C GLU A 234 2.82 -24.89 10.23
N LEU A 235 3.08 -24.90 8.92
CA LEU A 235 2.13 -25.42 7.93
C LEU A 235 1.85 -26.92 8.14
N ALA A 236 2.88 -27.71 8.44
CA ALA A 236 2.77 -29.15 8.68
C ALA A 236 2.04 -29.49 9.99
N SER A 237 2.03 -28.57 10.96
CA SER A 237 1.37 -28.71 12.26
C SER A 237 -0.13 -28.44 12.24
N LEU A 238 -0.66 -27.91 11.13
CA LEU A 238 -2.09 -27.63 11.01
C LEU A 238 -2.92 -28.92 11.07
N PRO A 239 -4.08 -28.91 11.77
CA PRO A 239 -4.98 -30.05 11.80
C PRO A 239 -5.37 -30.50 10.39
N ARG A 240 -5.26 -31.81 10.13
CA ARG A 240 -5.69 -32.45 8.87
C ARG A 240 -7.07 -33.07 9.04
N ASP A 241 -8.05 -32.27 9.41
CA ASP A 241 -9.43 -32.74 9.45
C ASP A 241 -10.10 -32.65 8.08
N ASP A 242 -11.21 -33.38 7.90
CA ASP A 242 -11.96 -33.42 6.63
C ASP A 242 -12.45 -32.03 6.20
N SER A 243 -12.65 -31.10 7.15
CA SER A 243 -13.08 -29.74 6.86
C SER A 243 -11.94 -28.90 6.25
N ALA A 244 -10.70 -29.11 6.72
CA ALA A 244 -9.50 -28.49 6.18
C ALA A 244 -9.22 -28.97 4.76
N MET A 245 -9.41 -30.27 4.48
CA MET A 245 -9.25 -30.85 3.13
C MET A 245 -10.28 -30.30 2.13
N LYS A 246 -11.56 -30.18 2.53
CA LYS A 246 -12.63 -29.64 1.68
C LYS A 246 -12.48 -28.16 1.33
N SER A 247 -11.75 -27.39 2.14
CA SER A 247 -11.51 -25.95 1.90
C SER A 247 -10.61 -25.64 0.69
N VAL A 248 -9.92 -26.66 0.15
CA VAL A 248 -8.97 -26.55 -0.96
C VAL A 248 -9.61 -26.91 -2.31
N GLU A 249 -10.79 -27.55 -2.32
CA GLU A 249 -11.54 -27.83 -3.54
C GLU A 249 -12.12 -26.52 -4.09
N ARG A 250 -11.38 -25.91 -5.01
CA ARG A 250 -11.96 -24.90 -5.91
C ARG A 250 -12.93 -25.62 -6.83
N GLY A 251 -14.22 -25.48 -6.54
CA GLY A 251 -15.27 -25.72 -7.53
C GLY A 251 -15.06 -24.89 -8.80
#